data_AF-A0A7W6ENL0-F1
#
_entry.id   AF-A0A7W6ENL0-F1
#
_cell.length_a   1.000
_cell.length_b   1.000
_cell.length_c   1.000
_cell.angle_alpha   90.00
_cell.angle_beta   90.00
_cell.angle_gamma   90.00
#
_symmetry.space_group_name_H-M   'P 1'
#
loop_
_entity.id
_entity.type
_entity.pdbx_description
1 polymer ?
#
loop_
_entity_poly.entity_id
_entity_poly.type
_entity_poly.pdbx_seq_one_letter_code
_entity_poly.pdbx_strand_id
1 'polypeptide(L)'
;MKLHENPDLFADAISITAEYLNLPEIYVEKDYWVTFTLQHTFTSPLAEFTVFKGGTALAKCFSFISRFSEDIDLVLLRARAFS
;
A
#
# COMPACT_ATOMS: atom_id res chain seq x y z
N MET A 1 0.94 7.62 -12.79
CA MET A 1 -0.03 6.88 -13.63
C MET A 1 -0.92 6.08 -12.71
N LYS A 2 -2.25 6.14 -12.88
CA LYS A 2 -3.18 5.28 -12.14
C LYS A 2 -3.53 4.08 -13.01
N LEU A 3 -2.82 2.97 -12.80
CA LEU A 3 -2.93 1.77 -13.63
C LEU A 3 -4.38 1.23 -13.67
N HIS A 4 -5.06 1.25 -12.53
CA HIS A 4 -6.46 0.81 -12.38
C HIS A 4 -7.50 1.66 -13.15
N GLU A 5 -7.13 2.80 -13.75
CA GLU A 5 -8.03 3.56 -14.62
C GLU A 5 -8.13 2.96 -16.03
N ASN A 6 -7.25 2.02 -16.39
CA ASN A 6 -7.32 1.22 -17.61
C ASN A 6 -7.44 -0.27 -17.24
N PRO A 7 -8.65 -0.84 -17.20
CA PRO A 7 -8.89 -2.20 -16.70
C PRO A 7 -8.12 -3.28 -17.47
N ASP A 8 -8.02 -3.15 -18.79
CA ASP A 8 -7.33 -4.12 -19.64
C ASP A 8 -5.83 -4.12 -19.33
N LEU A 9 -5.21 -2.94 -19.33
CA LEU A 9 -3.79 -2.80 -18.98
C LEU A 9 -3.51 -3.20 -17.53
N PHE A 10 -4.44 -2.95 -16.61
CA PHE A 10 -4.31 -3.33 -15.21
C PHE A 10 -4.30 -4.85 -15.05
N ALA A 11 -5.22 -5.55 -15.71
CA ALA A 11 -5.27 -7.01 -15.72
C ALA A 11 -4.00 -7.63 -16.32
N ASP A 12 -3.55 -7.10 -17.47
CA ASP A 12 -2.31 -7.56 -18.12
C ASP A 12 -1.10 -7.37 -17.20
N ALA A 13 -0.97 -6.21 -16.57
CA ALA A 13 0.13 -5.93 -15.66
C ALA A 13 0.12 -6.84 -14.41
N ILE A 14 -1.07 -7.16 -13.87
CA ILE A 14 -1.21 -8.11 -12.76
C ILE A 14 -0.73 -9.48 -13.20
N SER A 15 -1.23 -9.98 -14.33
CA SER A 15 -0.94 -11.34 -14.81
C SER A 15 0.54 -11.53 -15.16
N ILE A 16 1.13 -10.59 -15.91
CA ILE A 16 2.57 -10.62 -16.27
C ILE A 16 3.45 -10.55 -15.02
N THR A 17 3.10 -9.69 -14.06
CA THR A 17 3.89 -9.54 -12.82
C THR A 17 3.78 -10.77 -11.93
N ALA A 18 2.59 -11.36 -11.85
CA ALA A 18 2.32 -12.58 -11.10
C ALA A 18 3.13 -13.76 -11.65
N GLU A 19 3.16 -13.93 -12.97
CA GLU A 19 3.99 -14.93 -13.65
C GLU A 19 5.48 -14.69 -13.39
N TYR A 20 5.96 -13.44 -13.57
CA TYR A 20 7.36 -13.09 -13.38
C TYR A 20 7.86 -13.34 -11.93
N LEU A 21 7.03 -13.01 -10.94
CA LEU A 21 7.37 -13.18 -9.52
C LEU A 21 7.04 -14.58 -8.99
N ASN A 22 6.41 -15.43 -9.81
CA ASN A 22 5.84 -16.71 -9.39
C ASN A 22 4.93 -16.59 -8.15
N LEU A 23 4.00 -15.63 -8.21
CA LEU A 23 3.03 -15.34 -7.16
C LEU A 23 1.60 -15.45 -7.71
N PRO A 24 0.61 -15.84 -6.88
CA PRO A 24 -0.79 -15.65 -7.22
C PRO A 24 -1.12 -14.20 -7.58
N GLU A 25 -1.89 -14.00 -8.66
CA GLU A 25 -2.34 -12.68 -9.15
C GLU A 25 -2.98 -11.83 -8.04
N ILE A 26 -3.76 -12.46 -7.16
CA ILE A 26 -4.39 -11.80 -6.02
C ILE A 26 -3.40 -11.09 -5.09
N TYR A 27 -2.16 -11.58 -4.94
CA TYR A 27 -1.17 -10.88 -4.12
C TYR A 27 -0.59 -9.67 -4.82
N VAL A 28 -0.43 -9.72 -6.14
CA VAL A 28 0.04 -8.58 -6.94
C VAL A 28 -1.02 -7.48 -6.91
N GLU A 29 -2.29 -7.82 -7.16
CA GLU A 29 -3.38 -6.86 -7.12
C GLU A 29 -3.53 -6.23 -5.72
N LYS A 30 -3.51 -7.03 -4.66
CA LYS A 30 -3.61 -6.50 -3.30
C LYS A 30 -2.41 -5.61 -2.95
N ASP A 31 -1.18 -5.99 -3.32
CA ASP A 31 -0.01 -5.15 -3.07
C ASP A 31 -0.09 -3.80 -3.80
N TYR A 32 -0.64 -3.79 -5.02
CA TYR A 32 -0.93 -2.57 -5.75
C TYR A 32 -1.86 -1.65 -4.96
N TRP A 33 -3.00 -2.16 -4.49
CA TRP A 33 -3.98 -1.36 -3.74
C TRP A 33 -3.45 -0.85 -2.40
N VAL A 34 -2.68 -1.68 -1.68
CA VAL A 34 -2.02 -1.26 -0.44
C VAL A 34 -1.04 -0.12 -0.72
N THR A 35 -0.17 -0.28 -1.71
CA THR A 35 0.84 0.72 -2.07
C THR A 35 0.17 2.01 -2.57
N PHE A 36 -0.88 1.89 -3.38
CA PHE A 36 -1.65 3.02 -3.90
C PHE A 36 -2.32 3.82 -2.78
N THR A 37 -2.93 3.14 -1.81
CA THR A 37 -3.62 3.75 -0.67
C THR A 37 -2.64 4.47 0.24
N LEU A 38 -1.49 3.83 0.53
CA LEU A 38 -0.41 4.46 1.31
C LEU A 38 0.12 5.71 0.58
N GLN A 39 0.38 5.61 -0.73
CA GLN A 39 0.81 6.77 -1.51
C GLN A 39 -0.19 7.92 -1.40
N HIS A 40 -1.48 7.68 -1.64
CA HIS A 40 -2.51 8.73 -1.57
C HIS A 40 -2.64 9.34 -0.17
N THR A 41 -2.55 8.51 0.87
CA THR A 41 -2.62 8.98 2.25
C THR A 41 -1.46 9.92 2.56
N PHE A 42 -0.23 9.48 2.25
CA PHE A 42 0.99 10.18 2.64
C PHE A 42 1.45 11.28 1.67
N THR A 43 0.79 11.45 0.51
CA THR A 43 0.94 12.64 -0.34
C THR A 43 -0.14 13.70 -0.12
N SER A 44 -1.13 13.41 0.72
CA SER A 44 -2.19 14.35 1.09
C SER A 44 -1.85 15.12 2.38
N PRO A 45 -2.60 16.20 2.72
CA PRO A 45 -2.46 16.89 4.01
C PRO A 45 -2.66 15.98 5.24
N LEU A 46 -3.30 14.81 5.08
CA LEU A 46 -3.48 13.84 6.17
C LEU A 46 -2.14 13.28 6.67
N ALA A 47 -1.09 13.33 5.83
CA ALA A 47 0.25 12.85 6.19
C ALA A 47 0.77 13.49 7.48
N GLU A 48 0.47 14.78 7.70
CA GLU A 48 0.91 15.52 8.90
C GLU A 48 0.35 14.93 10.20
N PHE A 49 -0.81 14.29 10.12
CA PHE A 49 -1.54 13.74 11.26
C PHE A 49 -1.60 12.22 11.25
N THR A 50 -0.88 11.54 10.36
CA THR A 50 -0.99 10.09 10.19
C THR A 50 0.35 9.40 10.39
N VAL A 51 0.35 8.30 11.14
CA VAL A 51 1.52 7.43 11.31
C VAL A 51 1.17 6.04 10.79
N PHE A 52 1.98 5.53 9.87
CA PHE A 52 1.89 4.16 9.39
C PHE A 52 2.58 3.20 10.36
N LYS A 53 1.88 2.13 10.76
CA LYS A 53 2.40 1.14 11.70
C LYS A 53 2.01 -0.28 11.30
N GLY A 54 2.26 -1.23 12.20
CA GLY A 54 1.79 -2.61 12.08
C GLY A 54 2.65 -3.49 11.19
N GLY A 55 2.13 -4.67 10.85
CA GLY A 55 2.86 -5.69 10.10
C GLY A 55 3.26 -5.24 8.70
N THR A 56 2.39 -4.49 8.04
CA THR A 56 2.63 -3.99 6.67
C THR A 56 3.70 -2.89 6.66
N ALA A 57 3.79 -2.07 7.71
CA ALA A 57 4.90 -1.12 7.86
C ALA A 57 6.25 -1.84 8.04
N LEU A 58 6.28 -2.91 8.85
CA LEU A 58 7.47 -3.75 9.01
C LEU A 58 7.90 -4.42 7.69
N ALA A 59 6.95 -4.84 6.86
CA ALA A 59 7.22 -5.41 5.53
C ALA A 59 7.73 -4.35 4.54
N LYS A 60 6.98 -3.26 4.34
CA LYS A 60 7.23 -2.29 3.26
C LYS A 60 8.33 -1.27 3.54
N CYS A 61 8.57 -0.93 4.81
CA CYS A 61 9.55 0.11 5.17
C CYS A 61 10.86 -0.45 5.72
N PHE A 62 10.85 -1.67 6.28
CA PHE A 62 11.99 -2.22 7.01
C PHE A 62 12.43 -3.62 6.54
N SER A 63 11.66 -4.29 5.67
CA SER A 63 11.92 -5.66 5.21
C SER A 63 12.14 -6.66 6.35
N PHE A 64 11.53 -6.43 7.53
CA PHE A 64 11.72 -7.26 8.72
C PHE A 64 10.88 -8.53 8.72
N ILE A 65 9.89 -8.62 7.82
CA ILE A 65 9.09 -9.83 7.62
C ILE A 65 9.09 -10.21 6.14
N SER A 66 9.06 -11.51 5.87
CA SER A 66 9.08 -12.11 4.53
C SER A 66 7.75 -12.73 4.12
N ARG A 67 6.64 -12.31 4.76
CA ARG A 67 5.28 -12.73 4.41
C ARG A 67 4.51 -11.56 3.81
N PHE A 68 3.53 -11.89 2.97
CA PHE A 68 2.56 -10.91 2.52
C PHE A 68 1.76 -10.35 3.71
N SER A 69 1.47 -9.05 3.66
CA SER A 69 0.73 -8.32 4.69
C SER A 69 -0.16 -7.29 3.98
N GLU A 70 -1.47 -7.48 4.06
CA GLU A 70 -2.46 -6.67 3.34
C GLU A 70 -3.05 -5.53 4.16
N ASP A 71 -3.10 -5.68 5.49
CA ASP A 71 -3.76 -4.71 6.35
C ASP A 71 -2.99 -3.39 6.41
N ILE A 72 -3.70 -2.26 6.39
CA ILE A 72 -3.09 -0.94 6.56
C ILE A 72 -3.42 -0.42 7.96
N ASP A 73 -2.46 -0.54 8.88
CA ASP A 73 -2.60 -0.02 10.24
C ASP A 73 -2.13 1.45 10.31
N LEU A 74 -3.07 2.37 10.57
CA LEU A 74 -2.79 3.80 10.72
C LEU A 74 -3.12 4.30 12.12
N VAL A 75 -2.32 5.24 12.61
CA VAL A 75 -2.61 6.03 13.82
C VAL A 75 -2.79 7.48 13.43
N LEU A 76 -3.87 8.10 13.90
CA LEU A 76 -4.10 9.53 13.73
C LEU A 76 -3.61 10.30 14.95
N LEU A 77 -2.72 11.26 14.73
CA LEU A 77 -2.24 12.19 15.73
C LEU A 77 -3.25 13.33 15.85
N ARG A 78 -3.74 13.56 17.08
CA ARG A 78 -4.55 14.74 17.36
C ARG A 78 -3.63 15.96 17.36
N ALA A 79 -3.92 16.96 16.53
CA ALA A 79 -3.34 18.28 16.69
C ALA A 79 -3.64 18.76 18.12
N ARG A 80 -2.60 18.99 18.93
CA ARG A 80 -2.80 19.70 20.21
C ARG A 80 -3.35 21.08 19.83
N ALA A 81 -4.61 21.34 20.17
CA ALA A 81 -5.09 22.70 20.25
C ALA A 81 -4.21 23.38 21.29
N PHE A 82 -3.31 24.25 20.84
CA PHE A 82 -2.66 25.19 21.74
C PHE A 82 -3.77 26.10 22.26
N SER A 83 -4.11 25.93 23.54
CA SER A 83 -4.92 26.86 24.32
C SER A 83 -4.14 28.14 24.60
#